data_AF-A0AAJ6H292-F1
#
_entry.id   AF-A0AAJ6H292-F1
#
_cell.length_a   1.000
_cell.length_b   1.000
_cell.length_c   1.000
_cell.angle_alpha   90.00
_cell.angle_beta   90.00
_cell.angle_gamma   90.00
#
_symmetry.space_group_name_H-M   'P 1'
#
loop_
_entity.id
_entity.type
_entity.pdbx_description
1 polymer ?
#
loop_
_entity_poly.entity_id
_entity_poly.type
_entity_poly.pdbx_seq_one_letter_code
_entity_poly.pdbx_strand_id
1 'polypeptide(L)' 'MRAVVLAQGPDLAQGKTLPGLDNVDVYARMTRLPGIPAAPNDGNPATLLPALRVQPVARPG' A
#
# COMPACT_ATOMS: atom_id res chain seq x y z
N MET A 1 -7.00 -7.99 -18.61
CA MET A 1 -5.66 -8.59 -18.41
C MET A 1 -5.33 -8.56 -16.92
N ARG A 2 -4.55 -9.51 -16.39
CA ARG A 2 -4.14 -9.54 -14.97
C ARG A 2 -2.63 -9.36 -14.84
N ALA A 3 -2.20 -8.64 -13.81
CA ALA A 3 -0.80 -8.40 -13.50
C ALA A 3 -0.39 -9.14 -12.22
N VAL A 4 0.92 -9.33 -12.05
CA VAL A 4 1.53 -9.85 -10.82
C VAL A 4 2.19 -8.70 -10.08
N VAL A 5 1.94 -8.61 -8.78
CA VAL A 5 2.61 -7.67 -7.87
C VAL A 5 3.26 -8.47 -6.75
N LEU A 6 4.57 -8.32 -6.60
CA LEU A 6 5.35 -8.89 -5.50
C LEU A 6 6.06 -7.75 -4.79
N ALA A 7 5.96 -7.72 -3.46
CA ALA A 7 6.60 -6.69 -2.64
C ALA A 7 7.26 -7.32 -1.42
N GLN A 8 8.48 -6.90 -1.12
CA GLN A 8 9.26 -7.36 0.02
C GLN A 8 9.93 -6.16 0.69
N GLY A 9 9.86 -6.10 2.02
CA GLY A 9 10.48 -5.03 2.79
C GLY A 9 10.22 -5.15 4.29
N PRO A 10 10.91 -4.34 5.10
CA PRO A 10 10.76 -4.35 6.56
C PRO A 10 9.37 -3.88 7.01
N ASP A 11 8.69 -3.02 6.26
CA ASP A 11 7.36 -2.53 6.63
C ASP A 11 6.22 -3.44 6.17
N LEU A 12 6.54 -4.49 5.41
CA LEU A 12 5.57 -5.41 4.82
C LEU A 12 5.48 -6.72 5.63
N ALA A 13 4.25 -7.21 5.79
CA ALA A 13 3.98 -8.52 6.37
C ALA A 13 4.57 -9.62 5.48
N GLN A 14 5.24 -10.61 6.07
CA GLN A 14 5.88 -11.68 5.33
C GLN A 14 4.89 -12.81 5.01
N GLY A 15 5.05 -13.43 3.84
CA GLY A 15 4.25 -14.60 3.43
C GLY A 15 2.75 -14.32 3.23
N LYS A 16 2.35 -13.06 3.10
CA LYS A 16 0.95 -12.66 3.00
C LYS A 16 0.51 -12.52 1.54
N THR A 17 -0.53 -13.24 1.17
CA THR A 17 -1.25 -13.06 -0.10
C THR A 17 -2.45 -12.14 0.13
N LEU A 18 -2.64 -11.15 -0.74
CA LEU A 18 -3.77 -10.22 -0.70
C LEU A 18 -4.75 -10.51 -1.84
N PRO A 19 -6.01 -10.07 -1.71
CA PRO A 19 -6.93 -10.01 -2.83
C PRO A 19 -6.35 -9.18 -3.98
N GLY A 20 -6.94 -9.31 -5.17
CA GLY A 20 -6.62 -8.44 -6.30
C GLY A 20 -6.83 -6.96 -5.94
N LEU A 21 -6.00 -6.11 -6.52
CA LEU A 21 -6.02 -4.66 -6.36
C LEU A 21 -5.87 -3.97 -7.71
N ASP A 22 -6.31 -2.72 -7.78
CA ASP A 22 -6.10 -1.89 -8.95
C ASP A 22 -4.67 -1.31 -8.93
N ASN A 23 -3.95 -1.40 -10.05
CA ASN A 23 -2.55 -0.99 -10.11
C ASN A 23 -2.34 0.51 -9.78
N VAL A 24 -3.38 1.33 -9.93
CA VAL A 24 -3.37 2.75 -9.55
C VAL A 24 -3.16 2.96 -8.04
N ASP A 25 -3.56 2.00 -7.20
CA ASP A 25 -3.41 2.07 -5.75
C ASP A 25 -1.95 1.94 -5.28
N VAL A 26 -1.09 1.35 -6.11
CA VAL A 26 0.31 1.06 -5.76
C VAL A 26 1.09 2.37 -5.53
N TYR A 27 0.95 3.37 -6.41
CA TYR A 27 1.63 4.65 -6.28
C TYR A 27 1.25 5.38 -4.96
N ALA A 28 -0.05 5.42 -4.66
CA ALA A 28 -0.57 6.06 -3.45
C ALA A 28 0.01 5.44 -2.16
N ARG A 29 0.36 4.14 -2.20
CA ARG A 29 1.02 3.47 -1.07
C ARG A 29 2.53 3.66 -1.06
N MET A 30 3.19 3.58 -2.21
CA MET A 30 4.66 3.66 -2.30
C MET A 30 5.19 4.99 -1.77
N THR A 31 4.47 6.09 -1.95
CA THR A 31 4.83 7.42 -1.43
C THR A 31 4.73 7.49 0.10
N ARG A 32 3.81 6.74 0.72
CA ARG A 32 3.61 6.74 2.17
C ARG A 32 4.68 5.98 2.96
N LEU A 33 5.36 5.00 2.35
CA LEU A 33 6.44 4.24 3.01
C LEU A 33 7.64 5.14 3.39
N PRO A 34 8.20 5.97 2.50
CA PRO A 34 9.24 6.93 2.84
C PRO A 34 8.71 8.22 3.50
N GLY A 35 7.38 8.34 3.71
CA GLY A 35 6.78 9.55 4.28
C GLY A 35 6.71 10.75 3.32
N ILE A 36 6.69 10.51 2.02
CA ILE A 36 6.62 11.55 0.98
C ILE A 36 5.15 11.88 0.68
N PRO A 37 4.75 13.17 0.59
CA PRO A 37 3.42 13.53 0.14
C PRO A 37 3.15 13.01 -1.29
N ALA A 38 2.05 12.30 -1.48
CA ALA A 38 1.63 11.88 -2.82
C ALA A 38 1.17 13.11 -3.62
N ALA A 39 1.54 13.18 -4.90
CA ALA A 39 0.89 14.08 -5.84
C ALA A 39 -0.56 13.61 -6.11
N PRO A 40 -1.45 14.47 -6.67
CA PRO A 40 -2.80 14.07 -7.04
C PRO A 40 -2.79 12.83 -7.95
N ASN A 41 -3.59 11.82 -7.59
CA ASN A 41 -3.71 10.56 -8.30
C ASN A 41 -5.03 9.87 -7.91
N ASP A 42 -5.45 8.88 -8.69
CA ASP A 42 -6.73 8.17 -8.51
C ASP A 42 -6.66 6.99 -7.53
N GLY A 43 -5.47 6.71 -6.97
CA GLY A 43 -5.23 5.53 -6.15
C GLY A 43 -5.76 5.67 -4.73
N ASN A 44 -6.28 4.57 -4.18
CA ASN A 44 -6.67 4.44 -2.79
C ASN A 44 -5.52 3.83 -1.95
N PRO A 45 -4.84 4.61 -1.10
CA PRO A 45 -3.75 4.09 -0.27
C PRO A 45 -4.20 3.13 0.83
N ALA A 46 -5.51 3.05 1.10
CA ALA A 46 -6.07 2.14 2.09
C ALA A 46 -6.04 0.68 1.63
N THR A 47 -6.09 0.42 0.32
CA THR A 47 -6.14 -0.93 -0.28
C THR A 47 -4.93 -1.79 0.12
N LEU A 48 -3.79 -1.14 0.35
CA LEU A 48 -2.53 -1.80 0.72
C LEU A 48 -2.22 -1.75 2.23
N LEU A 49 -3.12 -1.23 3.08
CA LEU A 49 -2.95 -1.31 4.54
C LEU A 49 -2.83 -2.75 5.06
N PRO A 50 -3.58 -3.75 4.55
CA PRO A 50 -3.41 -5.13 4.96
C PRO A 50 -2.03 -5.70 4.60
N ALA A 51 -1.28 -5.10 3.69
CA ALA A 51 0.07 -5.54 3.32
C ALA A 51 1.11 -5.25 4.41
N LEU A 52 0.78 -4.39 5.38
CA LEU A 52 1.75 -3.87 6.34
C LEU A 52 1.95 -4.79 7.52
N ARG A 53 3.19 -4.80 8.02
CA ARG A 53 3.56 -5.47 9.26
C ARG A 53 2.95 -4.78 10.48
N VAL A 54 2.95 -3.46 10.49
CA VAL A 54 2.36 -2.62 11.54
C VAL A 54 1.29 -1.75 10.90
N GLN A 55 0.07 -1.79 11.44
CA GLN A 55 -1.00 -0.94 10.96
C GLN A 55 -0.81 0.49 11.45
N PRO A 56 -0.91 1.51 10.58
CA PRO A 56 -0.87 2.89 11.02
C PRO A 56 -2.06 3.19 11.93
N VAL A 57 -1.80 3.82 13.07
CA VAL A 57 -2.85 4.32 13.96
C VAL A 57 -3.62 5.43 13.24
N ALA A 58 -4.95 5.33 13.20
CA ALA A 58 -5.78 6.42 12.71
C ALA A 58 -5.54 7.65 13.59
N ARG A 59 -5.07 8.75 13.00
CA ARG A 59 -4.88 9.99 13.75
C ARG A 59 -6.28 10.59 14.02
N PRO A 60 -6.67 10.87 15.28
CA PRO A 60 -7.89 11.61 15.54
C PRO A 60 -7.75 13.01 14.92
N GLY A 61 -8.81 13.45 14.25
CA GLY A 61 -8.91 14.75 13.58
C GLY A 61 -9.16 15.90 14.54
#